data_AF-A0A963XTS5-F1
#
_entry.id   AF-A0A963XTS5-F1
#
_cell.length_a   1.000
_cell.length_b   1.000
_cell.length_c   1.000
_cell.angle_alpha   90.00
_cell.angle_beta   90.00
_cell.angle_gamma   90.00
#
_symmetry.space_group_name_H-M   'P 1'
#
loop_
_entity.id
_entity.type
_entity.pdbx_description
1 polymer ?
#
loop_
_entity_poly.entity_id
_entity_poly.type
_entity_poly.pdbx_seq_one_letter_code
_entity_poly.pdbx_strand_id
1 'polypeptide(L)'
;MSLPNLAPIPELYVSYDSAQKLKHEAGDLPSWDLSPRQICDLELLMNGGFHPLKGFLTEADYDCVVDTMRTASGALWPIPVTLDVSAKFAEGVEPGQDIALRDQEGVILAILSVTDKWVPDKVREAERVFGANDLAHPGVNYLHHVAGPVYLGGPVTGIQPPVHYDFRGRRDTPNELRAYFRKLGWRKVVAFQTRNPLHRAHQELTFRAAR
;
A
#
# COMPACT_ATOMS: atom_id res chain seq x y z
N MET A 1 -18.00 -6.84 10.82
CA MET A 1 -18.78 -7.66 9.86
C MET A 1 -17.90 -7.87 8.64
N SER A 2 -17.74 -9.12 8.18
CA SER A 2 -17.03 -9.38 6.92
C SER A 2 -17.85 -8.82 5.77
N LEU A 3 -17.27 -7.94 4.93
CA LEU A 3 -17.93 -7.46 3.73
C LEU A 3 -18.24 -8.65 2.80
N PRO A 4 -19.39 -8.68 2.13
CA PRO A 4 -19.67 -9.72 1.13
C PRO A 4 -18.55 -9.76 0.08
N ASN A 5 -18.14 -10.96 -0.34
CA ASN A 5 -17.03 -11.16 -1.30
C ASN A 5 -17.19 -10.43 -2.65
N LEU A 6 -18.39 -9.94 -2.97
CA LEU A 6 -18.71 -9.22 -4.21
C LEU A 6 -19.20 -7.78 -3.99
N ALA A 7 -19.30 -7.34 -2.73
CA ALA A 7 -19.61 -5.95 -2.43
C ALA A 7 -18.42 -5.06 -2.80
N PRO A 8 -18.64 -3.84 -3.33
CA PRO A 8 -17.57 -2.89 -3.54
C PRO A 8 -16.81 -2.61 -2.24
N ILE A 9 -15.49 -2.46 -2.36
CA ILE A 9 -14.60 -2.05 -1.28
C ILE A 9 -14.42 -0.54 -1.34
N PRO A 10 -14.40 0.17 -0.20
CA PRO A 10 -14.05 1.59 -0.18
C PRO A 10 -12.64 1.84 -0.76
N GLU A 11 -12.57 2.77 -1.71
CA GLU A 11 -11.33 3.31 -2.28
C GLU A 11 -10.99 4.65 -1.60
N LEU A 12 -9.74 5.10 -1.74
CA LEU A 12 -9.27 6.37 -1.18
C LEU A 12 -9.22 7.50 -2.21
N TYR A 13 -9.74 7.29 -3.42
CA TYR A 13 -9.82 8.31 -4.45
C TYR A 13 -10.91 9.35 -4.13
N VAL A 14 -10.59 10.61 -4.36
CA VAL A 14 -11.57 11.69 -4.30
C VAL A 14 -12.41 11.76 -5.59
N SER A 15 -13.47 12.56 -5.56
CA SER A 15 -14.25 12.87 -6.76
C SER A 15 -13.39 13.58 -7.82
N TYR A 16 -13.78 13.49 -9.09
CA TYR A 16 -13.07 14.16 -10.19
C TYR A 16 -12.87 15.66 -9.95
N ASP A 17 -13.92 16.37 -9.53
CA ASP A 17 -13.86 17.81 -9.26
C ASP A 17 -12.92 18.13 -8.10
N SER A 18 -12.97 17.32 -7.03
CA SER A 18 -12.04 17.44 -5.91
C SER A 18 -10.60 17.17 -6.33
N ALA A 19 -10.35 16.17 -7.19
CA ALA A 19 -9.03 15.85 -7.68
C ALA A 19 -8.40 17.01 -8.47
N GLN A 20 -9.17 17.69 -9.33
CA GLN A 20 -8.65 18.86 -10.06
C GLN A 20 -8.23 20.00 -9.12
N LYS A 21 -9.04 20.26 -8.09
CA LYS A 21 -8.74 21.27 -7.08
C LYS A 21 -7.51 20.90 -6.24
N LEU A 22 -7.50 19.69 -5.68
CA LEU A 22 -6.41 19.19 -4.84
C LEU A 22 -5.10 19.10 -5.61
N LYS A 23 -5.13 18.81 -6.91
CA LYS A 23 -3.92 18.79 -7.75
C LYS A 23 -3.25 20.17 -7.83
N HIS A 24 -4.03 21.25 -7.81
CA HIS A 24 -3.49 22.60 -7.78
C HIS A 24 -2.94 22.94 -6.39
N GLU A 25 -3.72 22.69 -5.33
CA GLU A 25 -3.33 22.95 -3.94
C GLU A 25 -2.10 22.14 -3.51
N ALA A 26 -2.01 20.89 -3.95
CA ALA A 26 -0.88 20.01 -3.69
C ALA A 26 0.43 20.48 -4.35
N GLY A 27 0.37 21.37 -5.34
CA GLY A 27 1.55 21.94 -5.99
C GLY A 27 2.38 22.81 -5.05
N ASP A 28 1.75 23.39 -4.03
CA ASP A 28 2.41 24.27 -3.05
C ASP A 28 2.85 23.53 -1.77
N LEU A 29 2.51 22.24 -1.64
CA LEU A 29 2.84 21.43 -0.46
C LEU A 29 4.29 20.93 -0.50
N PRO A 30 4.88 20.65 0.69
CA PRO A 30 6.12 19.90 0.78
C PRO A 30 6.05 18.57 0.01
N SER A 31 7.04 18.41 -0.87
CA SER A 31 7.14 17.39 -1.89
C SER A 31 7.83 16.07 -1.51
N TRP A 32 7.19 14.89 -1.48
CA TRP A 32 7.92 13.61 -1.47
C TRP A 32 7.79 12.84 -2.80
N ASP A 33 8.93 12.48 -3.39
CA ASP A 33 8.98 11.65 -4.58
C ASP A 33 9.10 10.17 -4.16
N LEU A 34 8.11 9.37 -4.54
CA LEU A 34 7.96 7.99 -4.08
C LEU A 34 8.98 7.05 -4.71
N SER A 35 9.47 6.11 -3.91
CA SER A 35 10.24 4.98 -4.40
C SER A 35 9.36 4.00 -5.20
N PRO A 36 9.93 3.12 -6.05
CA PRO A 36 9.15 2.09 -6.75
C PRO A 36 8.29 1.24 -5.82
N ARG A 37 8.81 0.88 -4.63
CA ARG A 37 8.05 0.11 -3.63
C ARG A 37 6.86 0.91 -3.12
N GLN A 38 7.08 2.18 -2.77
CA GLN A 38 6.05 3.06 -2.23
C GLN A 38 4.93 3.34 -3.25
N ILE A 39 5.25 3.40 -4.55
CA ILE A 39 4.23 3.52 -5.61
C ILE A 39 3.32 2.29 -5.62
N CYS A 40 3.89 1.08 -5.54
CA CYS A 40 3.10 -0.16 -5.45
C CYS A 40 2.21 -0.17 -4.21
N ASP A 41 2.75 0.22 -3.05
CA ASP A 41 2.00 0.26 -1.79
C ASP A 41 0.87 1.30 -1.85
N LEU A 42 1.17 2.50 -2.37
CA LEU A 42 0.20 3.58 -2.54
C LEU A 42 -0.92 3.16 -3.50
N GLU A 43 -0.61 2.47 -4.60
CA GLU A 43 -1.63 1.96 -5.54
C GLU A 43 -2.62 1.03 -4.85
N LEU A 44 -2.13 0.08 -4.05
CA LEU A 44 -2.95 -0.88 -3.31
C LEU A 44 -3.72 -0.24 -2.15
N LEU A 45 -3.16 0.80 -1.51
CA LEU A 45 -3.90 1.63 -0.55
C LEU A 45 -5.07 2.34 -1.24
N MET A 46 -4.81 3.04 -2.34
CA MET A 46 -5.80 3.89 -2.98
C MET A 46 -6.93 3.10 -3.65
N ASN A 47 -6.61 1.98 -4.31
CA ASN A 47 -7.61 1.16 -5.00
C ASN A 47 -8.38 0.18 -4.09
N GLY A 48 -8.13 0.23 -2.77
CA GLY A 48 -8.79 -0.62 -1.78
C GLY A 48 -8.22 -2.04 -1.67
N GLY A 49 -7.14 -2.36 -2.37
CA GLY A 49 -6.42 -3.64 -2.26
C GLY A 49 -5.90 -3.89 -0.85
N PHE A 50 -5.58 -2.83 -0.10
CA PHE A 50 -5.16 -2.87 1.29
C PHE A 50 -6.26 -2.51 2.30
N HIS A 51 -7.53 -2.58 1.92
CA HIS A 51 -8.62 -2.42 2.90
C HIS A 51 -8.45 -3.41 4.07
N PRO A 52 -8.51 -2.96 5.34
CA PRO A 52 -9.14 -1.73 5.84
C PRO A 52 -8.21 -0.52 6.04
N LEU A 53 -6.96 -0.56 5.56
CA LEU A 53 -6.04 0.57 5.71
C LEU A 53 -6.58 1.82 4.99
N LYS A 54 -6.32 2.99 5.59
CA LYS A 54 -6.75 4.29 5.07
C LYS A 54 -5.58 5.18 4.62
N GLY A 55 -4.37 4.62 4.62
CA GLY A 55 -3.12 5.32 4.35
C GLY A 55 -1.94 4.52 4.89
N PHE A 56 -0.79 5.17 4.97
CA PHE A 56 0.39 4.57 5.59
C PHE A 56 0.18 4.46 7.11
N LEU A 57 0.67 3.37 7.70
CA LEU A 57 0.44 3.07 9.12
C LEU A 57 0.92 4.22 10.01
N THR A 58 0.16 4.50 11.07
CA THR A 58 0.60 5.32 12.20
C THR A 58 1.67 4.57 13.02
N GLU A 59 2.38 5.25 13.93
CA GLU A 59 3.35 4.59 14.81
C GLU A 59 2.65 3.52 15.67
N ALA A 60 1.46 3.84 16.19
CA ALA A 60 0.66 2.92 16.99
C ALA A 60 0.20 1.69 16.19
N ASP A 61 -0.26 1.86 14.93
CA ASP A 61 -0.62 0.73 14.08
C ASP A 61 0.61 -0.08 13.68
N TYR A 62 1.73 0.57 13.38
CA TYR A 62 3.00 -0.07 13.06
C TYR A 62 3.48 -0.97 14.20
N ASP A 63 3.53 -0.46 15.43
CA ASP A 63 3.96 -1.22 16.61
C ASP A 63 3.05 -2.44 16.84
N CYS A 64 1.73 -2.26 16.72
CA CYS A 64 0.78 -3.35 16.86
C CYS A 64 0.96 -4.41 15.77
N VAL A 65 1.20 -3.99 14.52
CA VAL A 65 1.41 -4.91 13.38
C VAL A 65 2.68 -5.72 13.59
N VAL A 66 3.77 -5.07 13.99
CA VAL A 66 5.06 -5.72 14.26
C VAL A 66 4.93 -6.72 15.41
N ASP A 67 4.26 -6.37 16.50
CA ASP A 67 4.24 -7.24 17.69
C ASP A 67 3.16 -8.33 17.65
N THR A 68 2.01 -8.05 17.02
CA THR A 68 0.80 -8.86 17.15
C THR A 68 0.13 -9.25 15.83
N MET A 69 0.70 -8.84 14.69
CA MET A 69 0.11 -9.02 13.36
C MET A 69 -1.29 -8.40 13.22
N ARG A 70 -1.55 -7.32 13.97
CA ARG A 70 -2.83 -6.61 13.95
C ARG A 70 -2.62 -5.11 13.98
N THR A 71 -3.52 -4.36 13.35
CA THR A 71 -3.62 -2.92 13.55
C THR A 71 -4.02 -2.60 14.99
N ALA A 72 -3.85 -1.34 15.42
CA ALA A 72 -4.29 -0.88 16.74
C ALA A 72 -5.82 -1.03 16.93
N SER A 73 -6.59 -1.00 15.83
CA SER A 73 -8.02 -1.31 15.83
C SER A 73 -8.37 -2.80 15.93
N GLY A 74 -7.36 -3.68 15.95
CA GLY A 74 -7.49 -5.14 16.07
C GLY A 74 -7.70 -5.90 14.76
N ALA A 75 -7.71 -5.21 13.61
CA ALA A 75 -7.83 -5.86 12.30
C ALA A 75 -6.56 -6.69 12.02
N LEU A 76 -6.72 -7.89 11.48
CA LEU A 76 -5.59 -8.74 11.10
C LEU A 76 -4.80 -8.07 9.97
N TRP A 77 -3.52 -7.80 10.21
CA TRP A 77 -2.63 -7.19 9.24
C TRP A 77 -1.17 -7.55 9.56
N PRO A 78 -0.52 -8.45 8.80
CA PRO A 78 0.76 -9.03 9.21
C PRO A 78 2.00 -8.30 8.67
N ILE A 79 1.87 -7.37 7.72
CA ILE A 79 3.00 -6.71 7.06
C ILE A 79 2.89 -5.19 7.22
N PRO A 80 3.89 -4.49 7.80
CA PRO A 80 3.88 -3.04 7.89
C PRO A 80 3.85 -2.37 6.52
N VAL A 81 2.95 -1.39 6.33
CA VAL A 81 2.88 -0.55 5.12
C VAL A 81 3.15 0.89 5.54
N THR A 82 4.41 1.32 5.45
CA THR A 82 4.89 2.60 5.97
C THR A 82 5.46 3.47 4.86
N LEU A 83 5.40 4.81 5.03
CA LEU A 83 6.09 5.74 4.14
C LEU A 83 7.46 6.08 4.74
N ASP A 84 8.50 5.42 4.23
CA ASP A 84 9.87 5.66 4.63
C ASP A 84 10.52 6.83 3.86
N VAL A 85 11.04 7.82 4.58
CA VAL A 85 11.61 9.05 4.01
C VAL A 85 13.02 9.32 4.51
N SER A 86 13.74 10.18 3.79
CA SER A 86 15.07 10.63 4.22
C SER A 86 14.98 11.51 5.48
N ALA A 87 16.01 11.47 6.33
CA ALA A 87 16.09 12.33 7.51
C ALA A 87 15.98 13.83 7.14
N LYS A 88 16.66 14.25 6.07
CA LYS A 88 16.62 15.62 5.56
C LYS A 88 15.21 16.09 5.20
N PHE A 89 14.40 15.21 4.59
CA PHE A 89 13.02 15.55 4.26
C PHE A 89 12.17 15.63 5.54
N ALA A 90 12.33 14.66 6.44
CA ALA A 90 11.60 14.61 7.70
C ALA A 90 11.87 15.80 8.65
N GLU A 91 13.04 16.45 8.55
CA GLU A 91 13.34 17.68 9.29
C GLU A 91 12.40 18.84 8.91
N GLY A 92 11.89 18.87 7.68
CA GLY A 92 11.01 19.92 7.17
C GLY A 92 9.52 19.62 7.29
N VAL A 93 9.14 18.47 7.85
CA VAL A 93 7.75 18.00 7.93
C VAL A 93 7.38 17.75 9.39
N GLU A 94 6.27 18.31 9.84
CA GLU A 94 5.74 18.10 11.19
C GLU A 94 4.37 17.40 11.14
N PRO A 95 4.03 16.59 12.17
CA PRO A 95 2.67 16.12 12.38
C PRO A 95 1.64 17.26 12.32
N GLY A 96 0.54 17.02 11.62
CA GLY A 96 -0.51 18.01 11.33
C GLY A 96 -0.35 18.72 9.99
N GLN A 97 0.73 18.46 9.24
CA GLN A 97 0.93 18.99 7.89
C GLN A 97 0.52 17.99 6.80
N ASP A 98 0.13 18.53 5.66
CA ASP A 98 -0.10 17.75 4.45
C ASP A 98 1.16 17.76 3.56
N ILE A 99 1.48 16.61 2.98
CA ILE A 99 2.55 16.48 1.98
C ILE A 99 1.99 15.89 0.68
N ALA A 100 2.53 16.33 -0.45
CA ALA A 100 2.18 15.78 -1.75
C ALA A 100 3.09 14.59 -2.11
N LEU A 101 2.48 13.47 -2.49
CA LEU A 101 3.17 12.26 -2.93
C LEU A 101 3.22 12.22 -4.46
N ARG A 102 4.44 12.21 -5.00
CA ARG A 102 4.69 12.24 -6.45
C ARG A 102 5.30 10.93 -6.93
N ASP A 103 5.04 10.58 -8.19
CA ASP A 103 5.83 9.57 -8.87
C ASP A 103 7.19 10.13 -9.34
N GLN A 104 7.96 9.27 -10.00
CA GLN A 104 9.29 9.63 -10.53
C GLN A 104 9.24 10.62 -11.71
N GLU A 105 8.08 10.78 -12.36
CA GLU A 105 7.85 11.75 -13.44
C GLU A 105 7.39 13.11 -12.87
N GLY A 106 7.27 13.23 -11.54
CA GLY A 106 6.82 14.44 -10.85
C GLY A 106 5.30 14.60 -10.82
N VAL A 107 4.55 13.57 -11.18
CA VAL A 107 3.09 13.60 -11.18
C VAL A 107 2.58 13.39 -9.75
N ILE A 108 1.75 14.32 -9.28
CA ILE A 108 1.11 14.21 -7.96
C ILE A 108 0.04 13.12 -8.02
N LEU A 109 0.20 12.09 -7.19
CA LEU A 109 -0.69 10.94 -7.10
C LEU A 109 -1.67 11.06 -5.94
N ALA A 110 -1.19 11.57 -4.80
CA ALA A 110 -1.96 11.64 -3.57
C ALA A 110 -1.44 12.72 -2.62
N ILE A 111 -2.23 13.01 -1.59
CA ILE A 111 -1.81 13.80 -0.42
C ILE A 111 -1.77 12.85 0.79
N LEU A 112 -0.73 12.95 1.60
CA LEU A 112 -0.68 12.33 2.92
C LEU A 112 -0.86 13.42 3.98
N SER A 113 -1.87 13.28 4.83
CA SER A 113 -2.01 14.10 6.04
C SER A 113 -1.20 13.46 7.15
N VAL A 114 -0.04 14.02 7.47
CA VAL A 114 0.91 13.42 8.40
C VAL A 114 0.35 13.52 9.81
N THR A 115 0.14 12.39 10.48
CA THR A 115 -0.25 12.35 11.90
C THR A 115 0.95 12.01 12.79
N ASP A 116 1.88 11.21 12.27
CA ASP A 116 2.96 10.62 13.04
C ASP A 116 4.27 10.73 12.26
N LYS A 117 5.38 10.99 12.97
CA LYS A 117 6.74 11.04 12.44
C LYS A 117 7.67 10.38 13.47
N TRP A 118 8.27 9.25 13.14
CA TRP A 118 9.12 8.51 14.08
C TRP A 118 10.28 7.79 13.41
N VAL A 119 11.26 7.38 14.22
CA VAL A 119 12.39 6.55 13.80
C VAL A 119 12.12 5.12 14.25
N PRO A 120 11.89 4.16 13.33
CA PRO A 120 11.60 2.78 13.68
C PRO A 120 12.85 2.03 14.16
N ASP A 121 12.67 1.08 15.07
CA ASP A 121 13.66 0.04 15.33
C ASP A 121 13.59 -1.02 14.22
N LYS A 122 14.45 -0.86 13.20
CA LYS A 122 14.53 -1.78 12.06
C LYS A 122 15.01 -3.18 12.43
N VAL A 123 15.75 -3.35 13.52
CA VAL A 123 16.16 -4.68 13.99
C VAL A 123 14.95 -5.40 14.56
N ARG A 124 14.16 -4.73 15.40
CA ARG A 124 12.88 -5.25 15.92
C ARG A 124 11.93 -5.62 14.78
N GLU A 125 11.76 -4.73 13.79
CA GLU A 125 10.92 -5.02 12.62
C GLU A 125 11.40 -6.27 11.89
N ALA A 126 12.72 -6.39 11.67
CA ALA A 126 13.30 -7.53 10.96
C ALA A 126 13.04 -8.86 11.67
N GLU A 127 13.31 -8.92 12.98
CA GLU A 127 13.12 -10.13 13.78
C GLU A 127 11.65 -10.55 13.87
N ARG A 128 10.75 -9.58 14.05
CA ARG A 128 9.33 -9.86 14.27
C ARG A 128 8.55 -10.13 12.99
N VAL A 129 8.86 -9.42 11.90
CA VAL A 129 8.12 -9.50 10.63
C VAL A 129 8.74 -10.53 9.68
N PHE A 130 10.07 -10.57 9.60
CA PHE A 130 10.80 -11.48 8.70
C PHE A 130 11.36 -12.72 9.41
N GLY A 131 11.23 -12.80 10.74
CA GLY A 131 11.62 -13.95 11.57
C GLY A 131 13.09 -13.96 12.01
N ALA A 132 13.94 -13.12 11.41
CA ALA A 132 15.34 -12.95 11.78
C ALA A 132 15.89 -11.63 11.22
N ASN A 133 16.89 -11.05 11.89
CA ASN A 133 17.67 -9.94 11.34
C ASN A 133 18.81 -10.43 10.41
N ASP A 134 18.47 -11.28 9.44
CA ASP A 134 19.42 -11.85 8.47
C ASP A 134 19.44 -11.02 7.17
N LEU A 135 20.56 -10.36 6.88
CA LEU A 135 20.76 -9.57 5.67
C LEU A 135 20.69 -10.39 4.37
N ALA A 136 20.78 -11.72 4.42
CA ALA A 136 20.53 -12.56 3.25
C ALA A 136 19.05 -12.58 2.84
N HIS A 137 18.12 -12.27 3.76
CA HIS A 137 16.70 -12.16 3.44
C HIS A 137 16.42 -10.86 2.66
N PRO A 138 15.81 -10.91 1.46
CA PRO A 138 15.62 -9.72 0.63
C PRO A 138 14.85 -8.57 1.31
N GLY A 139 13.85 -8.91 2.14
CA GLY A 139 13.08 -7.92 2.90
C GLY A 139 13.90 -7.23 3.99
N VAL A 140 14.77 -7.97 4.68
CA VAL A 140 15.64 -7.43 5.73
C VAL A 140 16.73 -6.58 5.08
N ASN A 141 17.30 -7.05 3.97
CA ASN A 141 18.26 -6.28 3.20
C ASN A 141 17.68 -4.94 2.71
N TYR A 142 16.45 -4.96 2.17
CA TYR A 142 15.77 -3.73 1.76
C TYR A 142 15.58 -2.79 2.96
N LEU A 143 15.07 -3.32 4.08
CA LEU A 143 14.79 -2.53 5.28
C LEU A 143 16.02 -1.76 5.77
N HIS A 144 17.19 -2.40 5.82
CA HIS A 144 18.42 -1.78 6.31
C HIS A 144 19.11 -0.87 5.30
N HIS A 145 19.13 -1.24 4.02
CA HIS A 145 19.98 -0.58 3.03
C HIS A 145 19.25 0.36 2.06
N VAL A 146 17.93 0.20 1.91
CA VAL A 146 17.14 0.97 0.93
C VAL A 146 16.10 1.84 1.61
N ALA A 147 15.41 1.31 2.62
CA ALA A 147 14.34 2.06 3.28
C ALA A 147 14.90 3.29 4.03
N GLY A 148 14.17 4.41 3.95
CA GLY A 148 14.47 5.62 4.70
C GLY A 148 14.55 5.39 6.22
N PRO A 149 15.29 6.24 6.97
CA PRO A 149 15.44 6.11 8.41
C PRO A 149 14.24 6.66 9.21
N VAL A 150 13.36 7.46 8.61
CA VAL A 150 12.20 8.05 9.29
C VAL A 150 10.92 7.59 8.60
N TYR A 151 9.92 7.20 9.38
CA TYR A 151 8.60 6.83 8.87
C TYR A 151 7.60 7.95 9.11
N LEU A 152 6.75 8.20 8.11
CA LEU A 152 5.61 9.09 8.18
C LEU A 152 4.33 8.27 8.11
N GLY A 153 3.42 8.51 9.04
CA GLY A 153 2.13 7.84 9.15
C GLY A 153 0.98 8.81 8.96
N GLY A 154 -0.14 8.31 8.42
CA GLY A 154 -1.33 9.13 8.26
C GLY A 154 -2.27 8.69 7.14
N PRO A 155 -3.49 9.25 7.08
CA PRO A 155 -4.45 8.95 6.03
C PRO A 155 -4.01 9.52 4.68
N VAL A 156 -4.31 8.76 3.63
CA VAL A 156 -4.03 9.11 2.24
C VAL A 156 -5.29 9.58 1.55
N THR A 157 -5.19 10.69 0.82
CA THR A 157 -6.21 11.20 -0.09
C THR A 157 -5.73 11.02 -1.52
N GLY A 158 -6.29 10.05 -2.24
CA GLY A 158 -5.89 9.71 -3.61
C GLY A 158 -6.44 10.71 -4.63
N ILE A 159 -5.57 11.28 -5.46
CA ILE A 159 -5.92 12.23 -6.52
C ILE A 159 -6.05 11.51 -7.86
N GLN A 160 -5.06 10.68 -8.21
CA GLN A 160 -5.05 9.91 -9.44
C GLN A 160 -4.20 8.63 -9.29
N PRO A 161 -4.51 7.56 -10.04
CA PRO A 161 -3.71 6.33 -10.00
C PRO A 161 -2.31 6.54 -10.57
N PRO A 162 -1.32 5.74 -10.14
CA PRO A 162 -0.03 5.66 -10.82
C PRO A 162 -0.22 5.26 -12.29
N VAL A 163 0.59 5.85 -13.18
CA VAL A 163 0.52 5.55 -14.61
C VAL A 163 1.41 4.34 -14.92
N HIS A 164 0.79 3.30 -15.48
CA HIS A 164 1.50 2.15 -16.04
C HIS A 164 1.36 2.13 -17.56
N TYR A 165 2.47 2.02 -18.29
CA TYR A 165 2.45 2.02 -19.76
C TYR A 165 2.28 0.62 -20.36
N ASP A 166 2.81 -0.39 -19.70
CA ASP A 166 2.73 -1.80 -20.05
C ASP A 166 1.43 -2.44 -19.53
N PHE A 167 1.03 -3.60 -20.05
CA PHE A 167 -0.03 -4.50 -19.54
C PHE A 167 -1.28 -3.87 -18.88
N ARG A 168 -1.73 -2.68 -19.31
CA ARG A 168 -2.80 -1.91 -18.66
C ARG A 168 -4.07 -2.70 -18.44
N GLY A 169 -4.51 -3.46 -19.44
CA GLY A 169 -5.69 -4.33 -19.36
C GLY A 169 -5.52 -5.61 -18.53
N ARG A 170 -4.42 -5.76 -17.76
CA ARG A 170 -4.18 -6.86 -16.83
C ARG A 170 -4.03 -6.41 -15.38
N ARG A 171 -4.28 -5.12 -15.10
CA ARG A 171 -4.19 -4.51 -13.76
C ARG A 171 -5.58 -4.10 -13.27
N ASP A 172 -6.50 -5.04 -13.21
CA ASP A 172 -7.84 -4.79 -12.68
C ASP A 172 -7.76 -4.46 -11.18
N THR A 173 -8.41 -3.39 -10.77
CA THR A 173 -8.64 -3.03 -9.35
C THR A 173 -9.54 -4.07 -8.65
N PRO A 174 -9.55 -4.10 -7.32
CA PRO A 174 -10.47 -4.98 -6.57
C PRO A 174 -11.94 -4.81 -6.98
N ASN A 175 -12.39 -3.57 -7.23
CA ASN A 175 -13.76 -3.29 -7.61
C ASN A 175 -14.07 -3.65 -9.06
N GLU A 176 -13.11 -3.50 -9.99
CA GLU A 176 -13.23 -3.99 -11.37
C GLU A 176 -13.34 -5.52 -11.40
N LEU A 177 -12.47 -6.25 -10.67
CA LEU A 177 -12.56 -7.70 -10.56
C LEU A 177 -13.89 -8.16 -9.95
N ARG A 178 -14.36 -7.51 -8.88
CA ARG A 178 -15.67 -7.82 -8.28
C ARG A 178 -16.81 -7.56 -9.25
N ALA A 179 -16.77 -6.48 -10.02
CA ALA A 179 -17.74 -6.20 -11.07
C ALA A 179 -17.70 -7.27 -12.18
N TYR A 180 -16.49 -7.67 -12.59
CA TYR A 180 -16.27 -8.72 -13.58
C TYR A 180 -16.83 -10.08 -13.11
N PHE A 181 -16.55 -10.49 -11.88
CA PHE A 181 -17.09 -11.74 -11.32
C PHE A 181 -18.62 -11.72 -11.23
N ARG A 182 -19.23 -10.58 -10.85
CA ARG A 182 -20.69 -10.41 -10.87
C ARG A 182 -21.26 -10.55 -12.28
N LYS A 183 -20.63 -9.92 -13.28
CA LYS A 183 -21.03 -10.00 -14.69
C LYS A 183 -21.01 -11.43 -15.21
N LEU A 184 -20.03 -12.24 -14.78
CA LEU A 184 -19.93 -13.66 -15.15
C LEU A 184 -20.77 -14.59 -14.26
N GLY A 185 -21.46 -14.07 -13.24
CA GLY A 185 -22.23 -14.88 -12.29
C GLY A 185 -21.36 -15.74 -11.35
N TRP A 186 -20.06 -15.45 -11.23
CA TRP A 186 -19.14 -16.20 -10.38
C TRP A 186 -19.31 -15.81 -8.91
N ARG A 187 -19.77 -16.77 -8.10
CA ARG A 187 -19.96 -16.58 -6.64
C ARG A 187 -18.87 -17.21 -5.79
N LYS A 188 -18.15 -18.20 -6.34
CA LYS A 188 -17.02 -18.89 -5.72
C LYS A 188 -15.82 -18.70 -6.61
N VAL A 189 -14.76 -18.09 -6.08
CA VAL A 189 -13.53 -17.80 -6.82
C VAL A 189 -12.37 -18.23 -5.94
N VAL A 190 -11.45 -19.00 -6.52
CA VAL A 190 -10.18 -19.36 -5.88
C VAL A 190 -9.07 -18.59 -6.59
N ALA A 191 -8.25 -17.86 -5.82
CA ALA A 191 -7.12 -17.12 -6.35
C ALA A 191 -5.84 -17.97 -6.27
N PHE A 192 -4.97 -17.82 -7.28
CA PHE A 192 -3.65 -18.43 -7.30
C PHE A 192 -2.61 -17.34 -7.47
N GLN A 193 -1.80 -17.11 -6.44
CA GLN A 193 -0.72 -16.13 -6.47
C GLN A 193 0.55 -16.76 -7.08
N THR A 194 1.20 -16.04 -7.99
CA THR A 194 2.50 -16.46 -8.53
C THR A 194 3.39 -15.28 -8.88
N ARG A 195 4.70 -15.49 -8.72
CA ARG A 195 5.76 -14.64 -9.29
C ARG A 195 6.69 -15.43 -10.23
N ASN A 196 6.32 -16.68 -10.53
CA ASN A 196 7.09 -17.62 -11.36
C ASN A 196 6.26 -18.06 -12.57
N PRO A 197 6.90 -18.51 -13.66
CA PRO A 197 6.20 -19.13 -14.77
C PRO A 197 5.32 -20.30 -14.33
N LEU A 198 4.18 -20.47 -15.01
CA LEU A 198 3.29 -21.60 -14.76
C LEU A 198 3.79 -22.85 -15.48
N HIS A 199 3.85 -23.96 -14.75
CA HIS A 199 4.16 -25.30 -15.27
C HIS A 199 2.96 -26.22 -15.10
N ARG A 200 3.03 -27.44 -15.65
CA ARG A 200 1.93 -28.42 -15.58
C ARG A 200 1.45 -28.70 -14.16
N ALA A 201 2.36 -28.77 -13.18
CA ALA A 201 1.99 -28.94 -11.78
C ALA A 201 1.10 -27.79 -11.26
N HIS A 202 1.40 -26.54 -11.62
CA HIS A 202 0.60 -25.36 -11.25
C HIS A 202 -0.78 -25.37 -11.92
N GLN A 203 -0.86 -25.85 -13.16
CA GLN A 203 -2.13 -26.02 -13.85
C GLN A 203 -3.00 -27.09 -13.17
N GLU A 204 -2.44 -28.26 -12.89
CA GLU A 204 -3.17 -29.34 -12.24
C GLU A 204 -3.65 -28.96 -10.83
N LEU A 205 -2.83 -28.24 -10.05
CA LEU A 205 -3.24 -27.83 -8.70
C LEU A 205 -4.39 -26.82 -8.74
N THR A 206 -4.36 -25.86 -9.68
CA THR A 206 -5.39 -24.82 -9.77
C THR A 206 -6.73 -25.41 -10.25
N PHE A 207 -6.71 -26.37 -11.18
CA PHE A 207 -7.92 -27.11 -11.55
C PHE A 207 -8.49 -27.94 -10.41
N ARG A 208 -7.64 -28.61 -9.61
CA ARG A 208 -8.10 -29.39 -8.44
C ARG A 208 -8.69 -28.49 -7.36
N ALA A 209 -8.12 -27.31 -7.13
CA ALA A 209 -8.64 -26.35 -6.16
C ALA A 209 -9.98 -25.72 -6.58
N ALA A 210 -10.26 -25.65 -7.89
CA ALA A 210 -11.49 -25.09 -8.42
C ALA A 210 -12.65 -26.09 -8.56
N ARG A 211 -12.36 -27.41 -8.52
CA ARG A 211 -13.37 -28.48 -8.50
C ARG A 211 -14.13 -28.52 -7.18
#